data_AF-A0A1H7Q1D2-F1
#
_entry.id   AF-A0A1H7Q1D2-F1
#
_cell.length_a   1.000
_cell.length_b   1.000
_cell.length_c   1.000
_cell.angle_alpha   90.00
_cell.angle_beta   90.00
_cell.angle_gamma   90.00
#
_symmetry.space_group_name_H-M   'P 1'
#
loop_
_entity.id
_entity.type
_entity.pdbx_description
1 polymer ?
#
loop_
_entity_poly.entity_id
_entity_poly.type
_entity_poly.pdbx_seq_one_letter_code
_entity_poly.pdbx_strand_id
1 'polypeptide(L)'
;MNTLKSRAILIFVAFSLSIFNNVAFTQVNSSQIPIKENFKPEEIQCFVKANQKIIYLEKTSEDEMIKVVKEEGFTLARFNEIAASQQNPEKEISIEQEELQSFNDAAQKVAGISKTTENKMNASIEEEGLDIITYQQIVLAYQNSSKVKHEVDSLLPKK
;
A
#
# COMPACT_ATOMS: atom_id res chain seq x y z
N MET A 1 30.18 7.03 -14.01
CA MET A 1 29.41 6.06 -14.79
C MET A 1 28.73 5.11 -13.81
N ASN A 2 27.40 5.16 -13.78
CA ASN A 2 26.44 4.18 -13.22
C ASN A 2 26.40 3.94 -11.70
N THR A 3 25.62 4.76 -10.99
CA THR A 3 24.87 4.35 -9.79
C THR A 3 23.39 4.60 -10.04
N LEU A 4 22.71 3.63 -10.66
CA LEU A 4 21.25 3.67 -10.81
C LEU A 4 20.72 2.25 -10.71
N LYS A 5 20.22 1.89 -9.52
CA LYS A 5 19.23 0.84 -9.25
C LYS A 5 19.08 0.66 -7.74
N SER A 6 18.27 1.53 -7.15
CA SER A 6 17.41 1.19 -6.02
C SER A 6 16.36 2.28 -5.94
N ARG A 7 15.25 2.06 -6.65
CA ARG A 7 14.01 2.82 -6.42
C ARG A 7 13.46 2.30 -5.10
N ALA A 8 14.03 2.75 -3.99
CA ALA A 8 13.40 2.68 -2.70
C ALA A 8 12.16 3.56 -2.81
N ILE A 9 10.99 2.94 -2.80
CA ILE A 9 9.72 3.62 -2.57
C ILE A 9 9.80 4.10 -1.11
N LEU A 10 10.28 5.33 -0.96
CA LEU A 10 10.32 6.08 0.28
C LEU A 10 8.87 6.45 0.63
N ILE A 11 8.23 5.64 1.46
CA ILE A 11 7.01 6.05 2.14
C ILE A 11 7.44 7.09 3.18
N PHE A 12 6.99 8.32 2.94
CA PHE A 12 7.09 9.48 3.83
C PHE A 12 6.51 9.13 5.21
N VAL A 13 7.36 8.95 6.21
CA VAL A 13 6.96 9.13 7.61
C VAL A 13 7.32 10.56 7.96
N ALA A 14 6.32 11.44 7.86
CA ALA A 14 6.38 12.77 8.43
C ALA A 14 6.38 12.64 9.96
N PHE A 15 7.53 12.83 10.59
CA PHE A 15 7.60 13.19 12.00
C PHE A 15 8.63 14.30 12.16
N SER A 16 8.14 15.54 12.10
CA SER A 16 8.87 16.72 12.49
C SER A 16 9.13 16.68 14.00
N LEU A 17 10.38 16.61 14.43
CA LEU A 17 10.81 17.10 15.74
C LEU A 17 12.28 17.54 15.68
N SER A 18 12.46 18.84 15.42
CA SER A 18 13.64 19.55 15.87
C SER A 18 13.52 19.80 17.37
N ILE A 19 14.10 18.92 18.20
CA ILE A 19 14.64 19.31 19.51
C ILE A 19 15.97 18.60 19.69
N PHE A 20 17.05 19.27 19.30
CA PHE A 20 18.35 19.04 19.90
C PHE A 20 18.24 19.44 21.37
N ASN A 21 18.35 18.50 22.30
CA ASN A 21 18.99 18.68 23.61
C ASN A 21 19.21 17.32 24.27
N ASN A 22 20.41 17.14 24.82
CA ASN A 22 20.90 15.95 25.50
C ASN A 22 19.94 15.46 26.59
N VAL A 23 19.30 14.32 26.36
CA VAL A 23 18.81 13.41 27.41
C VAL A 23 19.00 11.99 26.91
N ALA A 24 19.51 11.14 27.80
CA ALA A 24 19.83 9.74 27.60
C ALA A 24 18.79 9.02 26.73
N PHE A 25 19.28 8.17 25.82
CA PHE A 25 18.48 7.19 25.10
C PHE A 25 17.62 6.39 26.08
N THR A 26 16.41 6.86 26.34
CA THR A 26 15.32 6.00 26.77
C THR A 26 15.03 5.13 25.56
N GLN A 27 15.42 3.85 25.64
CA GLN A 27 14.93 2.83 24.74
C GLN A 27 13.41 2.94 24.71
N VAL A 28 12.87 3.52 23.65
CA VAL A 28 11.50 3.26 23.25
C VAL A 28 11.49 1.77 22.97
N ASN A 29 10.91 1.03 23.91
CA ASN A 29 10.73 -0.40 23.86
C ASN A 29 9.89 -0.68 22.61
N SER A 30 10.54 -0.96 21.48
CA SER A 30 9.88 -1.45 20.29
C SER A 30 9.28 -2.78 20.69
N SER A 31 7.97 -2.80 20.90
CA SER A 31 7.24 -4.04 21.13
C SER A 31 7.45 -4.89 19.88
N GLN A 32 8.41 -5.81 19.95
CA GLN A 32 8.67 -6.79 18.91
C GLN A 32 7.44 -7.70 18.88
N ILE A 33 6.48 -7.39 18.01
CA ILE A 33 5.42 -8.33 17.70
C ILE A 33 6.15 -9.61 17.26
N PRO A 34 5.98 -10.75 17.96
CA PRO A 34 6.73 -11.96 17.63
C PRO A 34 6.36 -12.38 16.20
N ILE A 35 7.36 -12.44 15.33
CA ILE A 35 7.17 -12.84 13.93
C ILE A 35 6.97 -14.35 13.91
N LYS A 36 5.80 -14.79 13.41
CA LYS A 36 5.55 -16.21 13.12
C LYS A 36 6.36 -16.60 11.89
N GLU A 37 7.17 -17.65 12.00
CA GLU A 37 8.00 -18.15 10.89
C GLU A 37 7.64 -19.58 10.45
N ASN A 38 6.77 -20.25 11.19
CA ASN A 38 6.37 -21.62 10.93
C ASN A 38 4.94 -21.62 10.39
N PHE A 39 4.85 -21.56 9.06
CA PHE A 39 3.61 -21.73 8.31
C PHE A 39 3.57 -23.12 7.70
N LYS A 40 2.37 -23.62 7.42
CA LYS A 40 2.22 -24.86 6.67
C LYS A 40 2.63 -24.63 5.21
N PRO A 41 3.23 -25.62 4.53
CA PRO A 41 3.57 -25.49 3.12
C PRO A 41 2.38 -25.08 2.25
N GLU A 42 1.18 -25.56 2.57
CA GLU A 42 -0.05 -25.21 1.89
C GLU A 42 -0.41 -23.73 2.08
N GLU A 43 -0.22 -23.16 3.28
CA GLU A 43 -0.48 -21.73 3.56
C GLU A 43 0.41 -20.82 2.69
N ILE A 44 1.68 -21.19 2.52
CA ILE A 44 2.62 -20.45 1.67
C ILE A 44 2.24 -20.57 0.19
N GLN A 45 1.78 -21.74 -0.26
CA GLN A 45 1.29 -21.93 -1.63
C GLN A 45 0.04 -21.10 -1.91
N CYS A 46 -0.94 -21.13 -1.01
CA CYS A 46 -2.17 -20.33 -1.12
C CYS A 46 -1.86 -18.83 -1.10
N PHE A 47 -0.92 -18.39 -0.24
CA PHE A 47 -0.43 -17.02 -0.21
C PHE A 47 0.13 -16.58 -1.57
N VAL A 48 0.99 -17.39 -2.20
CA VAL A 48 1.57 -17.05 -3.51
C VAL A 48 0.50 -16.91 -4.58
N LYS A 49 -0.47 -17.84 -4.64
CA LYS A 49 -1.58 -17.77 -5.61
C LYS A 49 -2.48 -16.55 -5.37
N ALA A 50 -2.83 -16.26 -4.12
CA ALA A 50 -3.61 -15.08 -3.76
C ALA A 50 -2.89 -13.79 -4.17
N ASN A 51 -1.58 -13.70 -3.92
CA ASN A 51 -0.77 -12.54 -4.32
C ASN A 51 -0.75 -12.33 -5.84
N GLN A 52 -0.70 -13.40 -6.64
CA GLN A 52 -0.75 -13.27 -8.11
C GLN A 52 -2.06 -12.63 -8.57
N LYS A 53 -3.19 -13.04 -7.99
CA LYS A 53 -4.51 -12.43 -8.25
C LYS A 53 -4.55 -10.96 -7.78
N ILE A 54 -4.06 -10.71 -6.57
CA ILE A 54 -4.05 -9.37 -5.96
C ILE A 54 -3.22 -8.39 -6.80
N ILE A 55 -2.03 -8.76 -7.25
CA ILE A 55 -1.19 -7.89 -8.11
C ILE A 55 -1.93 -7.47 -9.38
N TYR A 56 -2.68 -8.40 -9.99
CA TYR A 56 -3.49 -8.09 -11.16
C TYR A 56 -4.65 -7.15 -10.84
N LEU A 57 -5.34 -7.38 -9.72
CA LEU A 57 -6.43 -6.51 -9.25
C LEU A 57 -5.93 -5.10 -8.94
N GLU A 58 -4.81 -4.96 -8.23
CA GLU A 58 -4.18 -3.67 -7.91
C GLU A 58 -3.87 -2.89 -9.18
N LYS A 59 -3.18 -3.51 -10.14
CA LYS A 59 -2.86 -2.86 -11.42
C LYS A 59 -4.11 -2.40 -12.18
N THR A 60 -5.10 -3.27 -12.27
CA THR A 60 -6.36 -2.95 -12.97
C THR A 60 -7.07 -1.78 -12.31
N SER A 61 -7.04 -1.74 -10.97
CA SER A 61 -7.69 -0.69 -10.19
C SER A 61 -6.95 0.64 -10.30
N GLU A 62 -5.62 0.62 -10.32
CA GLU A 62 -4.79 1.81 -10.57
C GLU A 62 -5.12 2.43 -11.94
N ASP A 63 -5.19 1.60 -12.99
CA ASP A 63 -5.57 2.04 -14.33
C ASP A 63 -6.98 2.64 -14.36
N GLU A 64 -7.94 2.04 -13.65
CA GLU A 64 -9.32 2.51 -13.55
C GLU A 64 -9.43 3.85 -12.79
N MET A 65 -8.72 4.01 -11.67
CA MET A 65 -8.66 5.26 -10.92
C MET A 65 -8.07 6.39 -11.77
N ILE A 66 -6.96 6.13 -12.47
CA ILE A 66 -6.34 7.11 -13.38
C ILE A 66 -7.34 7.52 -14.47
N LYS A 67 -8.10 6.57 -15.01
CA LYS A 67 -9.11 6.84 -16.03
C LYS A 67 -10.20 7.77 -15.50
N VAL A 68 -10.78 7.45 -14.34
CA VAL A 68 -11.83 8.27 -13.71
C VAL A 68 -11.35 9.69 -13.42
N VAL A 69 -10.13 9.84 -12.89
CA VAL A 69 -9.54 11.16 -12.62
C VAL A 69 -9.45 12.00 -13.91
N LYS A 70 -9.05 11.39 -15.02
CA LYS A 70 -8.98 12.08 -16.32
C LYS A 70 -10.36 12.41 -16.90
N GLU A 71 -11.34 11.53 -16.72
CA GLU A 71 -12.72 11.74 -17.19
C GLU A 71 -13.38 12.93 -16.49
N GLU A 72 -13.03 13.18 -15.23
CA GLU A 72 -13.45 14.36 -14.45
C GLU A 72 -12.61 15.62 -14.74
N GLY A 73 -11.74 15.58 -15.75
CA GLY A 73 -10.98 16.74 -16.21
C GLY A 73 -9.68 17.01 -15.47
N PHE A 74 -9.24 16.10 -14.59
CA PHE A 74 -8.00 16.29 -13.84
C PHE A 74 -6.80 15.62 -14.50
N THR A 75 -5.64 16.27 -14.36
CA THR A 75 -4.38 15.52 -14.38
C THR A 75 -4.21 14.81 -13.04
N LEU A 76 -3.50 13.67 -13.05
CA LEU A 76 -3.22 12.95 -11.80
C LEU A 76 -2.45 13.83 -10.79
N ALA A 77 -1.57 14.71 -11.28
CA ALA A 77 -0.84 15.64 -10.44
C ALA A 77 -1.76 16.65 -9.74
N ARG A 78 -2.71 17.27 -10.47
CA ARG A 78 -3.65 18.24 -9.90
C ARG A 78 -4.62 17.59 -8.92
N PHE A 79 -5.14 16.41 -9.25
CA PHE A 79 -5.98 15.64 -8.33
C PHE A 79 -5.24 15.32 -7.03
N ASN A 80 -3.99 14.85 -7.11
CA ASN A 80 -3.17 14.56 -5.93
C ASN A 80 -2.80 15.80 -5.12
N GLU A 81 -2.59 16.94 -5.78
CA GLU A 81 -2.34 18.22 -5.11
C GLU A 81 -3.53 18.65 -4.26
N ILE A 82 -4.74 18.59 -4.83
CA ILE A 82 -5.98 18.90 -4.13
C ILE A 82 -6.24 17.88 -3.01
N ALA A 83 -6.07 16.58 -3.27
CA ALA A 83 -6.23 15.57 -2.23
C ALA A 83 -5.28 15.79 -1.04
N ALA A 84 -4.03 16.19 -1.30
CA ALA A 84 -3.06 16.50 -0.25
C ALA A 84 -3.44 17.76 0.55
N SER A 85 -4.04 18.78 -0.08
CA SER A 85 -4.52 19.96 0.65
C SER A 85 -5.72 19.67 1.53
N GLN A 86 -6.59 18.72 1.13
CA GLN A 86 -7.71 18.28 1.98
C GLN A 86 -7.24 17.54 3.24
N GLN A 87 -6.09 16.86 3.18
CA GLN A 87 -5.52 16.13 4.32
C GLN A 87 -4.67 17.01 5.24
N ASN A 88 -4.10 18.09 4.71
CA ASN A 88 -3.27 19.02 5.46
C ASN A 88 -3.82 20.45 5.34
N PRO A 89 -4.57 20.93 6.36
CA PRO A 89 -5.14 22.27 6.36
C PRO A 89 -4.10 23.40 6.25
N GLU A 90 -2.83 23.16 6.59
CA GLU A 90 -1.75 24.15 6.46
C GLU A 90 -1.27 24.32 5.00
N LYS A 91 -1.61 23.38 4.12
CA LYS A 91 -1.26 23.42 2.71
C LYS A 91 -2.41 24.06 1.92
N GLU A 92 -2.53 25.37 2.04
CA GLU A 92 -3.54 26.14 1.33
C GLU A 92 -3.19 26.22 -0.16
N ILE A 93 -4.12 25.79 -1.01
CA ILE A 93 -4.03 25.93 -2.46
C ILE A 93 -5.29 26.66 -2.95
N SER A 94 -5.15 27.41 -4.03
CA SER A 94 -6.32 28.00 -4.69
C SER A 94 -7.08 26.92 -5.46
N ILE A 95 -8.39 26.79 -5.15
CA ILE A 95 -9.31 25.86 -5.79
C ILE A 95 -10.60 26.63 -6.07
N GLU A 96 -11.04 26.62 -7.31
CA GLU A 96 -12.32 27.22 -7.67
C GLU A 96 -13.49 26.31 -7.23
N GLN A 97 -14.68 26.89 -7.02
CA GLN A 97 -15.85 26.12 -6.57
C GLN A 97 -16.22 24.98 -7.53
N GLU A 98 -16.13 25.24 -8.84
CA GLU A 98 -16.40 24.25 -9.89
C GLU A 98 -15.33 23.14 -9.89
N GLU A 99 -14.06 23.51 -9.76
CA GLU A 99 -12.96 22.56 -9.64
C GLU A 99 -13.11 21.68 -8.39
N LEU A 100 -13.53 22.26 -7.25
CA LEU A 100 -13.78 21.50 -6.02
C LEU A 100 -14.93 20.49 -6.19
N GLN A 101 -15.98 20.85 -6.93
CA GLN A 101 -17.09 19.94 -7.23
C GLN A 101 -16.62 18.75 -8.07
N SER A 102 -15.93 19.00 -9.19
CA SER A 102 -15.38 17.92 -10.02
C SER A 102 -14.38 17.05 -9.25
N PHE A 103 -13.59 17.65 -8.36
CA PHE A 103 -12.68 16.91 -7.49
C PHE A 103 -13.45 15.95 -6.57
N ASN A 104 -14.53 16.41 -5.94
CA ASN A 104 -15.34 15.56 -5.05
C ASN A 104 -15.96 14.37 -5.80
N ASP A 105 -16.46 14.60 -7.03
CA ASP A 105 -17.03 13.55 -7.87
C ASP A 105 -15.98 12.50 -8.26
N ALA A 106 -14.78 12.95 -8.66
CA ALA A 106 -13.63 12.09 -8.92
C ALA A 106 -13.22 11.30 -7.66
N ALA A 107 -13.12 11.97 -6.51
CA ALA A 107 -12.73 11.36 -5.24
C ALA A 107 -13.72 10.28 -4.79
N GLN A 108 -15.03 10.52 -4.96
CA GLN A 108 -16.06 9.54 -4.63
C GLN A 108 -15.93 8.28 -5.51
N LYS A 109 -15.71 8.46 -6.83
CA LYS A 109 -15.51 7.33 -7.74
C LYS A 109 -14.23 6.54 -7.43
N VAL A 110 -13.13 7.24 -7.18
CA VAL A 110 -11.86 6.63 -6.76
C VAL A 110 -12.04 5.83 -5.47
N ALA A 111 -12.74 6.37 -4.47
CA ALA A 111 -13.04 5.65 -3.23
C ALA A 111 -13.90 4.40 -3.47
N GLY A 112 -14.86 4.47 -4.39
CA GLY A 112 -15.67 3.33 -4.80
C GLY A 112 -14.87 2.20 -5.46
N ILE A 113 -13.91 2.56 -6.33
CA ILE A 113 -12.97 1.60 -6.92
C ILE A 113 -12.11 0.97 -5.82
N SER A 114 -11.47 1.78 -4.97
CA SER A 114 -10.62 1.29 -3.88
C SER A 114 -11.33 0.27 -2.98
N LYS A 115 -12.56 0.57 -2.56
CA LYS A 115 -13.37 -0.33 -1.72
C LYS A 115 -13.72 -1.62 -2.44
N THR A 116 -14.07 -1.54 -3.73
CA THR A 116 -14.38 -2.71 -4.55
C THR A 116 -13.15 -3.61 -4.72
N THR A 117 -11.99 -3.00 -4.91
CA THR A 117 -10.71 -3.70 -5.02
C THR A 117 -10.33 -4.39 -3.72
N GLU A 118 -10.46 -3.71 -2.58
CA GLU A 118 -10.23 -4.30 -1.25
C GLU A 118 -11.11 -5.54 -1.03
N ASN A 119 -12.40 -5.45 -1.35
CA ASN A 119 -13.31 -6.59 -1.26
C ASN A 119 -12.88 -7.76 -2.15
N LYS A 120 -12.45 -7.49 -3.39
CA LYS A 120 -11.95 -8.52 -4.32
C LYS A 120 -10.63 -9.13 -3.86
N MET A 121 -9.76 -8.35 -3.22
CA MET A 121 -8.52 -8.85 -2.63
C MET A 121 -8.82 -9.82 -1.48
N ASN A 122 -9.70 -9.44 -0.56
CA ASN A 122 -10.13 -10.31 0.55
C ASN A 122 -10.78 -11.60 0.03
N ALA A 123 -11.68 -11.50 -0.95
CA ALA A 123 -12.26 -12.67 -1.59
C ALA A 123 -11.20 -13.57 -2.26
N SER A 124 -10.19 -12.97 -2.92
CA SER A 124 -9.10 -13.73 -3.56
C SER A 124 -8.25 -14.51 -2.55
N ILE A 125 -8.10 -13.99 -1.32
CA ILE A 125 -7.39 -14.68 -0.23
C ILE A 125 -8.21 -15.89 0.25
N GLU A 126 -9.50 -15.67 0.52
CA GLU A 126 -10.41 -16.71 1.00
C GLU A 126 -10.64 -17.82 -0.03
N GLU A 127 -10.76 -17.48 -1.31
CA GLU A 127 -10.91 -18.43 -2.44
C GLU A 127 -9.72 -19.39 -2.55
N GLU A 128 -8.51 -18.94 -2.22
CA GLU A 128 -7.32 -19.80 -2.20
C GLU A 128 -7.24 -20.66 -0.93
N GLY A 129 -8.21 -20.54 -0.02
CA GLY A 129 -8.28 -21.34 1.21
C GLY A 129 -7.38 -20.81 2.34
N LEU A 130 -7.01 -19.53 2.28
CA LEU A 130 -6.23 -18.86 3.32
C LEU A 130 -7.14 -17.88 4.07
N ASP A 131 -7.03 -17.80 5.39
CA ASP A 131 -7.72 -16.75 6.14
C ASP A 131 -6.91 -15.43 6.10
N ILE A 132 -7.61 -14.31 6.25
CA ILE A 132 -7.02 -12.97 6.16
C ILE A 132 -5.94 -12.74 7.22
N ILE A 133 -6.09 -13.29 8.42
CA ILE A 133 -5.11 -13.11 9.51
C ILE A 133 -3.81 -13.84 9.17
N THR A 134 -3.90 -15.10 8.72
CA THR A 134 -2.73 -15.87 8.28
C THR A 134 -2.06 -15.19 7.08
N TYR A 135 -2.83 -14.67 6.13
CA TYR A 135 -2.28 -13.89 5.02
C TYR A 135 -1.45 -12.69 5.53
N GLN A 136 -2.00 -11.87 6.44
CA GLN A 136 -1.28 -10.71 7.01
C GLN A 136 -0.03 -11.13 7.80
N GLN A 137 -0.09 -12.25 8.52
CA GLN A 137 1.08 -12.80 9.21
C GLN A 137 2.18 -13.19 8.22
N ILE A 138 1.83 -13.80 7.09
CA ILE A 138 2.80 -14.16 6.04
C ILE A 138 3.37 -12.88 5.40
N VAL A 139 2.57 -11.83 5.16
CA VAL A 139 3.08 -10.53 4.68
C VAL A 139 4.13 -9.97 5.64
N LEU A 140 3.82 -9.93 6.93
CA LEU A 140 4.73 -9.43 7.96
C LEU A 140 6.01 -10.28 8.03
N ALA A 141 5.86 -11.61 8.01
CA ALA A 141 6.95 -12.54 8.06
C ALA A 141 7.82 -12.48 6.80
N TYR A 142 7.24 -12.33 5.61
CA TYR A 142 7.98 -12.17 4.36
C TYR A 142 8.92 -10.94 4.38
N GLN A 143 8.53 -9.87 5.07
CA GLN A 143 9.34 -8.65 5.21
C GLN A 143 10.47 -8.78 6.24
N ASN A 144 10.27 -9.59 7.28
CA ASN A 144 11.14 -9.59 8.47
C ASN A 144 11.86 -10.92 8.74
N SER A 145 11.44 -12.02 8.11
CA SER A 145 12.02 -13.36 8.26
C SER A 145 12.66 -13.80 6.95
N SER A 146 13.98 -14.02 6.98
CA SER A 146 14.72 -14.56 5.84
C SER A 146 14.25 -15.97 5.46
N LYS A 147 13.81 -16.77 6.44
CA LYS A 147 13.25 -18.10 6.22
C LYS A 147 11.97 -18.03 5.40
N VAL A 148 10.98 -17.26 5.88
CA VAL A 148 9.68 -17.15 5.19
C VAL A 148 9.86 -16.52 3.82
N LYS A 149 10.75 -15.52 3.71
CA LYS A 149 11.11 -14.94 2.42
C LYS A 149 11.60 -15.98 1.43
N HIS A 150 12.54 -16.84 1.84
CA HIS A 150 13.05 -17.91 0.99
C HIS A 150 11.95 -18.91 0.59
N GLU A 151 11.09 -19.31 1.52
CA GLU A 151 9.97 -20.22 1.26
C GLU A 151 9.02 -19.64 0.19
N VAL A 152 8.60 -18.39 0.34
CA VAL A 152 7.76 -17.69 -0.65
C VAL A 152 8.47 -17.55 -1.99
N ASP A 153 9.71 -17.04 -1.99
CA ASP A 153 10.48 -16.79 -3.22
C ASP A 153 10.71 -18.07 -4.03
N SER A 154 10.85 -19.22 -3.35
CA SER A 154 11.06 -20.53 -4.00
C SER A 154 9.86 -21.00 -4.85
N LEU A 155 8.67 -20.47 -4.58
CA LEU A 155 7.43 -20.81 -5.28
C LEU A 155 7.05 -19.79 -6.36
N LEU A 156 7.75 -18.66 -6.43
CA LEU A 156 7.52 -17.67 -7.47
C LEU A 156 7.98 -18.21 -8.83
N PRO A 157 7.25 -17.93 -9.92
CA PRO A 157 7.68 -18.31 -11.25
C PRO A 157 9.05 -17.69 -11.57
N LYS A 158 9.97 -18.50 -12.09
CA LYS A 158 11.28 -18.02 -12.53
C LYS A 158 11.09 -17.06 -13.71
N LYS A 159 11.73 -15.90 -13.61
CA LYS A 159 11.77 -14.89 -14.67
C LYS A 159 12.53 -15.38 -15.89
#